data_AF-A0A7Y2HH13-F1
#
_entry.id   AF-A0A7Y2HH13-F1
#
_cell.length_a   1.000
_cell.length_b   1.000
_cell.length_c   1.000
_cell.angle_alpha   90.00
_cell.angle_beta   90.00
_cell.angle_gamma   90.00
#
_symmetry.space_group_name_H-M   'P 1'
#
loop_
_entity.id
_entity.type
_entity.pdbx_description
1 polymer ?
#
loop_
_entity_poly.entity_id
_entity_poly.type
_entity_poly.pdbx_seq_one_letter_code
_entity_poly.pdbx_strand_id
1 'polypeptide(L)'
;MSATYNPPRQVYPISTGDPMEIELVFNVRPCGTCKFFWPDDPNDQSYGPYPLFDFKENYPEENKPDGTPESYPWIKGISRESGFPNGEVMDGCRKTPIMTIGINPNMTAFAPGIKGTSWAYPLFTSDDGTDGFAKYAYYYRYRNVYQERFDFDFVKKYLLDKSKLTVTENVVATQDQLIAAKDGKITEAQRPGAGPTFDLKIQYEGEENDITITLQRKKGKARYVLLFNDEGDLSEFKAGDIIAGKLVVPADEEVQIFQELQTYYEQFVPSLNDFSTFLKSKGHDDADVKIGEDVGQLDMVACASPHWKPSFLGGTAASENLIINNCVSKNAWAMKQLAMTRPAVLFLVGESSYNMFKKSFGNLIHRNTPLPDRPSDYAFTLFRDTIDSKDPTMFKYETEINEQKYNIETRLIVTPHFSFNNNFAPQIRLYSAKHDELLKEFPDCFEFFKSDPRITVDEPDKGYDSYAWSAEDNEDILNTLKTKYADCWAKMSWDYYNPHVQMAQVLMDLYNEGKLTYEAPKGGDKGFLQRSQGGCKFCVNKHWTFPEGCPYGKPEEDADKHIPASFISEVVKEITEKGKPQHND
;
A
#
# COMPACT_ATOMS: atom_id res chain seq x y z
N MET A 1 -14.52 12.65 25.00
CA MET A 1 -13.29 12.58 24.19
C MET A 1 -12.27 13.50 24.84
N SER A 2 -11.42 12.94 25.69
CA SER A 2 -10.16 13.59 26.09
C SER A 2 -9.25 13.49 24.87
N ALA A 3 -9.46 14.37 23.89
CA ALA A 3 -8.93 14.21 22.55
C ALA A 3 -7.45 14.64 22.48
N THR A 4 -6.59 13.89 23.13
CA THR A 4 -5.14 14.04 22.99
C THR A 4 -4.63 12.92 22.11
N TYR A 5 -3.82 13.25 21.10
CA TYR A 5 -3.16 12.22 20.30
C TYR A 5 -2.27 11.32 21.16
N ASN A 6 -2.26 10.03 20.86
CA ASN A 6 -1.33 9.08 21.42
C ASN A 6 -0.37 8.54 20.35
N PRO A 7 0.96 8.71 20.51
CA PRO A 7 1.61 9.65 21.44
C PRO A 7 1.29 11.12 21.06
N PRO A 8 1.66 12.09 21.91
CA PRO A 8 1.59 13.51 21.56
C PRO A 8 2.34 13.80 20.26
N ARG A 9 1.75 14.65 19.41
CA ARG A 9 2.31 14.94 18.08
C ARG A 9 3.57 15.80 18.19
N GLN A 10 4.58 15.43 17.40
CA GLN A 10 5.84 16.16 17.25
C GLN A 10 5.84 16.98 15.96
N VAL A 11 6.29 18.22 16.06
CA VAL A 11 6.41 19.14 14.91
C VAL A 11 7.80 19.11 14.27
N TYR A 12 8.79 18.51 14.93
CA TYR A 12 10.15 18.32 14.43
C TYR A 12 10.67 16.94 14.85
N PRO A 13 11.49 16.28 14.01
CA PRO A 13 12.18 15.08 14.42
C PRO A 13 13.14 15.34 15.59
N ILE A 14 13.27 14.36 16.49
CA ILE A 14 14.22 14.35 17.59
C ILE A 14 15.35 13.37 17.30
N SER A 15 16.55 13.68 17.79
CA SER A 15 17.64 12.72 17.82
C SER A 15 17.56 11.89 19.10
N THR A 16 17.66 10.58 18.95
CA THR A 16 17.57 9.60 20.05
C THR A 16 18.95 9.08 20.47
N GLY A 17 19.96 9.29 19.62
CA GLY A 17 21.28 8.66 19.72
C GLY A 17 21.25 7.17 19.37
N ASP A 18 20.12 6.65 18.88
CA ASP A 18 19.99 5.28 18.41
C ASP A 18 20.31 5.15 16.92
N PRO A 19 20.53 3.92 16.41
CA PRO A 19 20.53 3.65 14.98
C PRO A 19 19.28 4.18 14.25
N MET A 20 19.41 4.47 12.96
CA MET A 20 18.34 5.06 12.14
C MET A 20 17.04 4.24 12.17
N GLU A 21 17.12 2.91 12.16
CA GLU A 21 15.97 1.99 12.23
C GLU A 21 15.08 2.22 13.47
N ILE A 22 15.68 2.62 14.58
CA ILE A 22 15.02 2.85 15.87
C ILE A 22 14.57 4.31 15.95
N GLU A 23 15.44 5.24 15.56
CA GLU A 23 15.12 6.67 15.54
C GLU A 23 13.90 6.97 14.66
N LEU A 24 13.70 6.23 13.56
CA LEU A 24 12.51 6.34 12.73
C LEU A 24 11.22 5.98 13.47
N VAL A 25 11.23 4.98 14.36
CA VAL A 25 10.04 4.64 15.18
C VAL A 25 9.66 5.80 16.09
N PHE A 26 10.65 6.45 16.72
CA PHE A 26 10.42 7.60 17.60
C PHE A 26 10.01 8.87 16.87
N ASN A 27 10.24 8.97 15.56
CA ASN A 27 9.98 10.16 14.78
C ASN A 27 8.77 10.06 13.85
N VAL A 28 8.51 8.88 13.27
CA VAL A 28 7.40 8.66 12.34
C VAL A 28 6.08 8.50 13.11
N ARG A 29 6.06 7.66 14.16
CA ARG A 29 4.86 7.40 14.95
C ARG A 29 4.21 8.68 15.53
N PRO A 30 4.94 9.61 16.18
CA PRO A 30 4.39 10.87 16.66
C PRO A 30 4.37 12.00 15.62
N CYS A 31 4.77 11.77 14.36
CA CYS A 31 4.89 12.85 13.37
C CYS A 31 3.55 13.61 13.21
N GLY A 32 3.59 14.92 13.44
CA GLY A 32 2.45 15.84 13.29
C GLY A 32 2.73 16.98 12.31
N THR A 33 3.74 16.85 11.45
CA THR A 33 4.15 17.94 10.54
C THR A 33 3.08 18.31 9.50
N CYS A 34 2.14 17.40 9.25
CA CYS A 34 1.04 17.59 8.30
C CYS A 34 -0.28 17.81 9.06
N LYS A 35 -0.57 19.07 9.40
CA LYS A 35 -1.80 19.47 10.12
C LYS A 35 -3.11 19.10 9.41
N PHE A 36 -3.05 18.78 8.12
CA PHE A 36 -4.20 18.26 7.39
C PHE A 36 -4.64 16.88 7.92
N PHE A 37 -3.69 15.98 8.18
CA PHE A 37 -3.94 14.67 8.77
C PHE A 37 -3.99 14.71 10.29
N TRP A 38 -3.28 15.67 10.89
CA TRP A 38 -3.07 15.79 12.33
C TRP A 38 -3.29 17.24 12.80
N PRO A 39 -4.53 17.76 12.75
CA PRO A 39 -4.83 19.13 13.18
C PRO A 39 -4.54 19.30 14.67
N ASP A 40 -4.34 20.55 15.11
CA ASP A 40 -4.04 20.85 16.51
C ASP A 40 -5.18 20.40 17.45
N ASP A 41 -6.44 20.56 17.02
CA ASP A 41 -7.62 19.99 17.66
C ASP A 41 -8.12 18.78 16.86
N PRO A 42 -8.19 17.56 17.44
CA PRO A 42 -8.74 16.40 16.76
C PRO A 42 -10.21 16.56 16.34
N ASN A 43 -10.95 17.52 16.89
CA ASN A 43 -12.29 17.85 16.42
C ASN A 43 -12.29 18.46 15.00
N ASP A 44 -11.15 18.96 14.52
CA ASP A 44 -10.99 19.45 13.15
C ASP A 44 -10.58 18.33 12.17
N GLN A 45 -10.46 17.09 12.65
CA GLN A 45 -10.07 15.97 11.82
C GLN A 45 -11.09 15.73 10.72
N SER A 46 -10.61 15.83 9.47
CA SER A 46 -11.45 15.71 8.28
C SER A 46 -11.83 14.24 8.04
N TYR A 47 -10.90 13.32 8.32
CA TYR A 47 -11.07 11.88 8.17
C TYR A 47 -11.40 11.17 9.48
N GLY A 48 -12.44 10.33 9.47
CA GLY A 48 -12.85 9.63 10.70
C GLY A 48 -13.51 10.57 11.73
N PRO A 49 -13.47 10.25 13.03
CA PRO A 49 -12.63 9.23 13.67
C PRO A 49 -13.02 7.80 13.27
N TYR A 50 -12.06 6.88 13.36
CA TYR A 50 -12.19 5.46 13.03
C TYR A 50 -12.13 4.59 14.29
N PRO A 51 -12.73 3.39 14.27
CA PRO A 51 -12.57 2.42 15.34
C PRO A 51 -11.08 2.09 15.54
N LEU A 52 -10.64 2.07 16.79
CA LEU A 52 -9.27 1.75 17.17
C LEU A 52 -9.24 0.59 18.16
N PHE A 53 -8.14 -0.15 18.17
CA PHE A 53 -7.87 -1.18 19.17
C PHE A 53 -6.43 -1.10 19.68
N ASP A 54 -6.15 -1.87 20.72
CA ASP A 54 -4.81 -2.03 21.26
C ASP A 54 -4.52 -3.47 21.67
N PHE A 55 -3.24 -3.79 21.73
CA PHE A 55 -2.72 -5.05 22.21
C PHE A 55 -2.63 -5.03 23.73
N LYS A 56 -2.96 -6.18 24.34
CA LYS A 56 -2.86 -6.39 25.80
C LYS A 56 -1.41 -6.59 26.27
N GLU A 57 -0.49 -6.87 25.35
CA GLU A 57 0.92 -7.18 25.62
C GLU A 57 1.82 -6.48 24.60
N ASN A 58 3.12 -6.34 24.92
CA ASN A 58 4.09 -5.74 24.01
C ASN A 58 4.32 -6.59 22.74
N TYR A 59 4.37 -7.90 22.94
CA TYR A 59 4.68 -8.90 21.92
C TYR A 59 3.66 -10.03 22.06
N PRO A 60 2.42 -9.80 21.61
CA PRO A 60 1.36 -10.73 21.87
C PRO A 60 1.53 -12.01 21.05
N GLU A 61 1.07 -13.13 21.61
CA GLU A 61 0.96 -14.38 20.85
C GLU A 61 -0.21 -14.26 19.85
N GLU A 62 0.13 -14.32 18.57
CA GLU A 62 -0.83 -14.19 17.47
C GLU A 62 -1.23 -15.56 16.92
N ASN A 63 -2.49 -15.72 16.53
CA ASN A 63 -2.86 -16.82 15.66
C ASN A 63 -2.17 -16.64 14.31
N LYS A 64 -1.73 -17.74 13.70
CA LYS A 64 -1.17 -17.75 12.34
C LYS A 64 -2.19 -18.32 11.35
N PRO A 65 -2.29 -17.77 10.13
CA PRO A 65 -3.21 -18.29 9.13
C PRO A 65 -2.73 -19.66 8.62
N ASP A 66 -3.67 -20.56 8.34
CA ASP A 66 -3.40 -21.76 7.56
C ASP A 66 -3.57 -21.44 6.07
N GLY A 67 -2.48 -21.52 5.29
CA GLY A 67 -2.46 -21.07 3.91
C GLY A 67 -2.62 -19.55 3.77
N THR A 68 -3.47 -19.12 2.83
CA THR A 68 -3.75 -17.71 2.51
C THR A 68 -5.26 -17.42 2.56
N PRO A 69 -5.90 -17.53 3.74
CA PRO A 69 -7.33 -17.30 3.88
C PRO A 69 -7.67 -15.84 3.61
N GLU A 70 -8.86 -15.56 3.07
CA GLU A 70 -9.34 -14.18 2.90
C GLU A 70 -9.43 -13.43 4.24
N SER A 71 -9.81 -14.13 5.32
CA SER A 71 -9.80 -13.58 6.67
C SER A 71 -9.69 -14.68 7.74
N TYR A 72 -9.10 -14.34 8.90
CA TYR A 72 -8.98 -15.25 10.04
C TYR A 72 -8.96 -14.50 11.39
N PRO A 73 -9.39 -15.13 12.49
CA PRO A 73 -9.24 -14.56 13.82
C PRO A 73 -7.75 -14.46 14.18
N TRP A 74 -7.25 -13.24 14.38
CA TRP A 74 -5.82 -13.00 14.59
C TRP A 74 -5.46 -12.96 16.07
N ILE A 75 -6.13 -12.09 16.84
CA ILE A 75 -5.74 -11.82 18.23
C ILE A 75 -6.90 -11.26 19.06
N LYS A 76 -6.87 -11.47 20.38
CA LYS A 76 -7.75 -10.76 21.32
C LYS A 76 -7.12 -9.44 21.75
N GLY A 77 -7.81 -8.33 21.49
CA GLY A 77 -7.40 -6.98 21.85
C GLY A 77 -8.39 -6.30 22.78
N ILE A 78 -8.22 -4.99 22.93
CA ILE A 78 -9.15 -4.10 23.64
C ILE A 78 -9.49 -2.94 22.70
N SER A 79 -10.76 -2.56 22.59
CA SER A 79 -11.15 -1.37 21.82
C SER A 79 -10.67 -0.08 22.51
N ARG A 80 -10.37 0.96 21.73
CA ARG A 80 -9.96 2.28 22.25
C ARG A 80 -10.87 3.39 21.73
N GLU A 81 -10.81 4.56 22.36
CA GLU A 81 -11.53 5.74 21.87
C GLU A 81 -11.20 5.94 20.37
N SER A 82 -12.23 6.14 19.55
CA SER A 82 -12.04 6.29 18.11
C SER A 82 -11.13 7.47 17.77
N GLY A 83 -10.26 7.30 16.79
CA GLY A 83 -9.24 8.29 16.44
C GLY A 83 -8.74 8.15 15.01
N PHE A 84 -7.54 8.65 14.75
CA PHE A 84 -6.89 8.58 13.44
C PHE A 84 -5.63 7.69 13.52
N PRO A 85 -5.36 6.81 12.54
CA PRO A 85 -4.26 5.85 12.60
C PRO A 85 -2.90 6.54 12.59
N ASN A 86 -1.94 6.00 13.35
CA ASN A 86 -0.58 6.51 13.41
C ASN A 86 0.12 6.47 12.04
N GLY A 87 1.17 7.29 11.88
CA GLY A 87 2.02 7.20 10.70
C GLY A 87 2.79 5.88 10.66
N GLU A 88 3.01 5.35 9.45
CA GLU A 88 3.59 4.03 9.23
C GLU A 88 5.09 4.13 8.92
N VAL A 89 5.90 3.36 9.64
CA VAL A 89 7.25 2.98 9.20
C VAL A 89 7.12 1.83 8.21
N MET A 90 8.23 1.40 7.60
CA MET A 90 8.25 0.25 6.72
C MET A 90 7.62 -0.98 7.40
N ASP A 91 6.91 -1.78 6.63
CA ASP A 91 6.46 -3.11 7.00
C ASP A 91 7.59 -4.11 6.70
N GLY A 92 7.95 -4.95 7.67
CA GLY A 92 8.90 -6.05 7.47
C GLY A 92 10.35 -5.80 7.87
N CYS A 93 11.25 -6.68 7.42
CA CYS A 93 12.68 -6.63 7.76
C CYS A 93 13.39 -5.36 7.27
N ARG A 94 14.12 -4.68 8.17
CA ARG A 94 14.90 -3.45 7.88
C ARG A 94 16.11 -3.62 6.97
N LYS A 95 16.49 -4.86 6.68
CA LYS A 95 17.63 -5.24 5.82
C LYS A 95 17.22 -6.18 4.69
N THR A 96 15.95 -6.09 4.30
CA THR A 96 15.40 -6.83 3.17
C THR A 96 16.09 -6.46 1.85
N PRO A 97 16.40 -7.44 0.97
CA PRO A 97 17.02 -7.15 -0.32
C PRO A 97 16.02 -6.68 -1.39
N ILE A 98 14.72 -6.89 -1.17
CA ILE A 98 13.64 -6.45 -2.05
C ILE A 98 12.78 -5.45 -1.29
N MET A 99 12.44 -4.34 -1.94
CA MET A 99 11.59 -3.30 -1.36
C MET A 99 10.50 -2.89 -2.34
N THR A 100 9.31 -2.56 -1.82
CA THR A 100 8.28 -1.86 -2.58
C THR A 100 8.05 -0.48 -1.98
N ILE A 101 7.86 0.54 -2.82
CA ILE A 101 7.42 1.87 -2.39
C ILE A 101 6.16 2.28 -3.15
N GLY A 102 5.06 2.45 -2.41
CA GLY A 102 3.78 2.92 -2.91
C GLY A 102 3.45 4.38 -2.59
N ILE A 103 2.23 4.74 -2.98
CA ILE A 103 1.46 5.79 -2.32
C ILE A 103 0.70 5.13 -1.17
N ASN A 104 0.42 5.86 -0.09
CA ASN A 104 -0.29 5.34 1.09
C ASN A 104 -1.81 5.60 1.05
N PRO A 105 -2.65 4.83 0.31
CA PRO A 105 -4.08 4.85 0.47
C PRO A 105 -4.54 3.86 1.56
N ASN A 106 -3.80 3.71 2.67
CA ASN A 106 -4.10 2.73 3.72
C ASN A 106 -5.22 3.19 4.68
N MET A 107 -6.27 3.82 4.15
CA MET A 107 -7.43 4.24 4.93
C MET A 107 -8.67 3.43 4.52
N THR A 108 -8.55 2.10 4.57
CA THR A 108 -9.59 1.12 4.22
C THR A 108 -10.93 1.35 4.93
N ALA A 109 -10.92 1.85 6.16
CA ALA A 109 -12.14 2.26 6.87
C ALA A 109 -12.91 3.41 6.19
N PHE A 110 -12.32 4.10 5.22
CA PHE A 110 -12.99 5.14 4.42
C PHE A 110 -13.92 4.56 3.35
N ALA A 111 -13.69 3.30 2.93
CA ALA A 111 -14.49 2.60 1.94
C ALA A 111 -15.98 2.54 2.35
N PRO A 112 -16.91 2.42 1.39
CA PRO A 112 -18.30 2.14 1.68
C PRO A 112 -18.50 0.70 2.20
N GLY A 113 -19.75 0.36 2.50
CA GLY A 113 -20.18 -1.00 2.79
C GLY A 113 -19.72 -1.58 4.13
N ILE A 114 -20.06 -2.86 4.33
CA ILE A 114 -19.71 -3.64 5.52
C ILE A 114 -18.20 -3.76 5.73
N LYS A 115 -17.44 -3.80 4.63
CA LYS A 115 -15.97 -3.86 4.62
C LYS A 115 -15.40 -2.59 5.25
N GLY A 116 -15.72 -1.43 4.67
CA GLY A 116 -15.42 -0.10 5.21
C GLY A 116 -15.83 0.14 6.67
N THR A 117 -16.94 -0.47 7.07
CA THR A 117 -17.51 -0.34 8.41
C THR A 117 -16.71 -1.07 9.49
N SER A 118 -16.13 -2.22 9.14
CA SER A 118 -15.51 -3.14 10.10
C SER A 118 -14.03 -2.85 10.36
N TRP A 119 -13.35 -2.18 9.43
CA TRP A 119 -11.93 -1.82 9.55
C TRP A 119 -11.61 -1.06 10.84
N ALA A 120 -10.51 -1.45 11.48
CA ALA A 120 -10.02 -0.85 12.72
C ALA A 120 -8.49 -0.69 12.67
N TYR A 121 -7.95 0.27 13.41
CA TYR A 121 -6.51 0.54 13.41
C TYR A 121 -5.88 0.39 14.81
N PRO A 122 -4.63 -0.07 14.90
CA PRO A 122 -3.93 -0.14 16.18
C PRO A 122 -3.52 1.25 16.70
N LEU A 123 -3.74 1.51 17.99
CA LEU A 123 -3.38 2.78 18.65
C LEU A 123 -2.01 2.74 19.35
N PHE A 124 -1.60 1.56 19.82
CA PHE A 124 -0.36 1.32 20.56
C PHE A 124 -0.19 2.22 21.79
N THR A 125 -1.04 2.17 22.81
CA THR A 125 -0.84 2.96 24.05
C THR A 125 0.23 2.35 24.94
N SER A 126 0.72 3.10 25.93
CA SER A 126 1.56 2.54 27.01
C SER A 126 0.73 2.24 28.27
N ASP A 127 -0.56 1.96 28.09
CA ASP A 127 -1.46 1.63 29.18
C ASP A 127 -1.19 0.19 29.68
N ASP A 128 -1.74 -0.15 30.83
CA ASP A 128 -1.75 -1.51 31.37
C ASP A 128 -0.35 -2.16 31.51
N GLY A 129 0.69 -1.33 31.72
CA GLY A 129 2.07 -1.79 31.90
C GLY A 129 2.80 -2.16 30.60
N THR A 130 2.24 -1.81 29.44
CA THR A 130 2.86 -2.02 28.12
C THR A 130 3.64 -0.79 27.64
N ASP A 131 4.45 -0.95 26.60
CA ASP A 131 5.18 0.12 25.92
C ASP A 131 4.65 0.26 24.48
N GLY A 132 4.01 1.39 24.20
CA GLY A 132 3.45 1.67 22.88
C GLY A 132 4.50 1.74 21.76
N PHE A 133 5.77 2.08 22.03
CA PHE A 133 6.82 2.06 21.01
C PHE A 133 7.26 0.63 20.71
N ALA A 134 7.34 -0.23 21.72
CA ALA A 134 7.62 -1.65 21.53
C ALA A 134 6.50 -2.34 20.72
N LYS A 135 5.23 -2.09 21.07
CA LYS A 135 4.08 -2.61 20.31
C LYS A 135 4.08 -2.15 18.85
N TYR A 136 4.32 -0.85 18.63
CA TYR A 136 4.42 -0.27 17.28
C TYR A 136 5.56 -0.92 16.48
N ALA A 137 6.76 -1.03 17.07
CA ALA A 137 7.91 -1.62 16.40
C ALA A 137 7.70 -3.10 16.07
N TYR A 138 7.08 -3.86 16.99
CA TYR A 138 6.76 -5.28 16.79
C TYR A 138 5.73 -5.47 15.67
N TYR A 139 4.63 -4.72 15.71
CA TYR A 139 3.60 -4.76 14.67
C TYR A 139 4.18 -4.48 13.29
N TYR A 140 4.91 -3.37 13.09
CA TYR A 140 5.49 -3.03 11.79
C TYR A 140 6.69 -3.93 11.40
N ARG A 141 7.26 -4.72 12.31
CA ARG A 141 8.25 -5.76 11.96
C ARG A 141 7.58 -6.93 11.26
N TYR A 142 6.42 -7.35 11.75
CA TYR A 142 5.76 -8.61 11.36
C TYR A 142 4.48 -8.42 10.54
N ARG A 143 4.06 -7.17 10.30
CA ARG A 143 2.99 -6.86 9.37
C ARG A 143 3.32 -7.37 7.98
N ASN A 144 2.32 -7.93 7.33
CA ASN A 144 2.38 -8.62 6.07
C ASN A 144 1.21 -8.16 5.18
N VAL A 145 0.65 -9.06 4.38
CA VAL A 145 -0.41 -8.77 3.40
C VAL A 145 -1.80 -8.51 4.00
N TYR A 146 -1.97 -8.61 5.32
CA TYR A 146 -3.26 -8.45 5.98
C TYR A 146 -3.43 -7.09 6.64
N GLN A 147 -4.69 -6.70 6.85
CA GLN A 147 -5.09 -5.57 7.68
C GLN A 147 -6.13 -5.99 8.71
N GLU A 148 -6.34 -5.16 9.73
CA GLU A 148 -7.15 -5.51 10.89
C GLU A 148 -8.58 -4.97 10.83
N ARG A 149 -9.53 -5.83 11.20
CA ARG A 149 -10.93 -5.44 11.36
C ARG A 149 -11.56 -6.06 12.60
N PHE A 150 -12.64 -5.42 13.04
CA PHE A 150 -13.56 -6.00 13.99
C PHE A 150 -14.54 -6.95 13.29
N ASP A 151 -15.16 -7.81 14.08
CA ASP A 151 -16.36 -8.54 13.67
C ASP A 151 -17.48 -7.53 13.32
N PHE A 152 -18.16 -7.74 12.19
CA PHE A 152 -19.21 -6.84 11.75
C PHE A 152 -20.41 -6.80 12.72
N ASP A 153 -20.80 -7.94 13.27
CA ASP A 153 -21.89 -8.03 14.25
C ASP A 153 -21.51 -7.39 15.58
N PHE A 154 -20.21 -7.35 15.92
CA PHE A 154 -19.72 -6.58 17.05
C PHE A 154 -19.90 -5.07 16.82
N VAL A 155 -19.43 -4.52 15.70
CA VAL A 155 -19.52 -3.06 15.46
C VAL A 155 -20.95 -2.57 15.29
N LYS A 156 -21.84 -3.38 14.71
CA LYS A 156 -23.25 -3.04 14.49
C LYS A 156 -24.01 -2.72 15.79
N LYS A 157 -23.59 -3.30 16.92
CA LYS A 157 -24.17 -3.03 18.25
C LYS A 157 -23.97 -1.58 18.71
N TYR A 158 -23.01 -0.87 18.12
CA TYR A 158 -22.60 0.47 18.53
C TYR A 158 -22.99 1.57 17.53
N LEU A 159 -23.95 1.28 16.66
CA LEU A 159 -24.63 2.31 15.89
C LEU A 159 -25.43 3.21 16.84
N LEU A 160 -25.20 4.51 16.75
CA LEU A 160 -25.97 5.49 17.51
C LEU A 160 -27.45 5.42 17.07
N ASP A 161 -28.38 5.56 18.00
CA ASP A 161 -29.82 5.35 17.76
C ASP A 161 -30.73 6.46 18.30
N LYS A 162 -30.15 7.59 18.73
CA LYS A 162 -30.89 8.69 19.38
C LYS A 162 -31.81 9.45 18.43
N SER A 163 -31.53 9.40 17.13
CA SER A 163 -32.34 10.02 16.09
C SER A 163 -32.39 9.16 14.84
N LYS A 164 -33.57 9.02 14.25
CA LYS A 164 -33.80 8.19 13.05
C LYS A 164 -34.54 8.99 11.98
N LEU A 165 -34.25 8.71 10.72
CA LEU A 165 -34.95 9.24 9.56
C LEU A 165 -35.36 8.09 8.65
N THR A 166 -36.65 7.96 8.38
CA THR A 166 -37.14 7.08 7.30
C THR A 166 -37.02 7.84 5.98
N VAL A 167 -36.30 7.28 5.02
CA VAL A 167 -36.02 7.93 3.74
C VAL A 167 -37.18 7.69 2.78
N THR A 168 -37.75 8.75 2.21
CA THR A 168 -38.83 8.66 1.19
C THR A 168 -38.58 9.53 -0.02
N GLU A 169 -37.59 10.42 0.04
CA GLU A 169 -37.25 11.40 -0.98
C GLU A 169 -35.80 11.87 -0.82
N ASN A 170 -35.31 12.67 -1.77
CA ASN A 170 -33.98 13.26 -1.70
C ASN A 170 -33.80 14.06 -0.42
N VAL A 171 -32.71 13.82 0.31
CA VAL A 171 -32.55 14.40 1.65
C VAL A 171 -31.10 14.66 2.03
N VAL A 172 -30.89 15.74 2.79
CA VAL A 172 -29.65 16.00 3.51
C VAL A 172 -29.83 15.50 4.94
N ALA A 173 -29.20 14.39 5.29
CA ALA A 173 -29.42 13.70 6.56
C ALA A 173 -28.35 14.06 7.61
N THR A 174 -28.82 14.36 8.82
CA THR A 174 -27.96 14.63 9.99
C THR A 174 -28.28 13.72 11.19
N GLN A 175 -29.28 12.85 11.04
CA GLN A 175 -29.75 11.90 12.05
C GLN A 175 -28.73 10.77 12.29
N ASP A 176 -28.91 10.00 13.34
CA ASP A 176 -27.97 8.93 13.69
C ASP A 176 -28.18 7.67 12.84
N GLN A 177 -29.42 7.36 12.46
CA GLN A 177 -29.76 6.22 11.61
C GLN A 177 -30.71 6.61 10.49
N LEU A 178 -30.48 6.02 9.32
CA LEU A 178 -31.32 6.16 8.14
C LEU A 178 -31.97 4.82 7.85
N ILE A 179 -33.29 4.84 7.78
CA ILE A 179 -34.13 3.65 7.66
C ILE A 179 -34.76 3.62 6.27
N ALA A 180 -34.68 2.48 5.59
CA ALA A 180 -35.34 2.29 4.30
C ALA A 180 -36.87 2.28 4.47
N ALA A 181 -37.61 3.08 3.69
CA ALA A 181 -39.07 3.05 3.73
C ALA A 181 -39.67 1.83 3.02
N LYS A 182 -38.97 1.30 2.01
CA LYS A 182 -39.38 0.19 1.17
C LYS A 182 -38.19 -0.71 0.86
N ASP A 183 -38.45 -1.87 0.29
CA ASP A 183 -37.44 -2.72 -0.32
C ASP A 183 -36.77 -1.97 -1.48
N GLY A 184 -35.48 -2.18 -1.68
CA GLY A 184 -34.72 -1.48 -2.70
C GLY A 184 -33.26 -1.88 -2.72
N LYS A 185 -32.44 -1.08 -3.39
CA LYS A 185 -31.00 -1.30 -3.52
C LYS A 185 -30.22 0.00 -3.49
N ILE A 186 -28.95 -0.09 -3.11
CA ILE A 186 -27.98 0.99 -3.24
C ILE A 186 -27.42 0.94 -4.67
N THR A 187 -27.54 2.06 -5.38
CA THR A 187 -27.07 2.21 -6.76
C THR A 187 -25.73 2.93 -6.83
N GLU A 188 -25.42 3.78 -5.84
CA GLU A 188 -24.16 4.53 -5.80
C GLU A 188 -23.82 4.91 -4.36
N ALA A 189 -22.53 4.83 -3.99
CA ALA A 189 -22.02 5.29 -2.70
C ALA A 189 -20.68 5.99 -2.89
N GLN A 190 -20.66 7.33 -2.79
CA GLN A 190 -19.46 8.13 -3.09
C GLN A 190 -19.17 9.17 -2.02
N ARG A 191 -17.89 9.49 -1.89
CA ARG A 191 -17.42 10.63 -1.09
C ARG A 191 -16.86 11.70 -2.03
N PRO A 192 -17.43 12.91 -2.06
CA PRO A 192 -17.04 13.94 -3.03
C PRO A 192 -15.63 14.52 -2.78
N GLY A 193 -15.02 14.27 -1.62
CA GLY A 193 -13.66 14.71 -1.30
C GLY A 193 -13.26 14.43 0.15
N ALA A 194 -12.31 15.20 0.67
CA ALA A 194 -11.79 15.11 2.05
C ALA A 194 -12.82 15.48 3.14
N GLY A 195 -13.99 15.98 2.76
CA GLY A 195 -15.00 16.48 3.67
C GLY A 195 -15.69 15.37 4.48
N PRO A 196 -16.43 15.74 5.53
CA PRO A 196 -17.20 14.79 6.33
C PRO A 196 -18.41 14.17 5.58
N THR A 197 -18.73 14.70 4.39
CA THR A 197 -19.91 14.35 3.59
C THR A 197 -19.77 13.00 2.91
N PHE A 198 -20.89 12.30 2.78
CA PHE A 198 -21.04 11.08 2.01
C PHE A 198 -22.33 11.17 1.20
N ASP A 199 -22.29 10.88 -0.10
CA ASP A 199 -23.49 10.82 -0.94
C ASP A 199 -23.84 9.37 -1.26
N LEU A 200 -25.09 9.01 -1.01
CA LEU A 200 -25.65 7.67 -1.22
C LEU A 200 -26.85 7.80 -2.16
N LYS A 201 -26.91 6.98 -3.21
CA LYS A 201 -28.11 6.83 -4.04
C LYS A 201 -28.74 5.47 -3.81
N ILE A 202 -30.06 5.49 -3.62
CA ILE A 202 -30.87 4.28 -3.48
C ILE A 202 -31.99 4.29 -4.51
N GLN A 203 -32.44 3.11 -4.89
CA GLN A 203 -33.61 2.91 -5.74
C GLN A 203 -34.56 1.94 -5.05
N TYR A 204 -35.81 2.35 -4.84
CA TYR A 204 -36.83 1.45 -4.29
C TYR A 204 -37.39 0.54 -5.39
N GLU A 205 -37.82 -0.66 -4.99
CA GLU A 205 -38.38 -1.64 -5.91
C GLU A 205 -39.63 -1.08 -6.62
N GLY A 206 -39.68 -1.23 -7.94
CA GLY A 206 -40.76 -0.72 -8.78
C GLY A 206 -40.72 0.79 -9.03
N GLU A 207 -39.69 1.51 -8.57
CA GLU A 207 -39.48 2.92 -8.85
C GLU A 207 -38.35 3.13 -9.87
N GLU A 208 -38.56 4.02 -10.84
CA GLU A 208 -37.56 4.28 -11.88
C GLU A 208 -36.48 5.28 -11.45
N ASN A 209 -36.76 6.12 -10.46
CA ASN A 209 -35.88 7.21 -10.06
C ASN A 209 -35.07 6.88 -8.81
N ASP A 210 -33.80 7.26 -8.82
CA ASP A 210 -32.95 7.21 -7.64
C ASP A 210 -33.30 8.32 -6.64
N ILE A 211 -33.24 7.97 -5.35
CA ILE A 211 -33.23 8.90 -4.23
C ILE A 211 -31.79 9.17 -3.82
N THR A 212 -31.38 10.44 -3.83
CA THR A 212 -30.07 10.90 -3.37
C THR A 212 -30.14 11.33 -1.90
N ILE A 213 -29.26 10.76 -1.09
CA ILE A 213 -29.11 11.02 0.33
C ILE A 213 -27.71 11.61 0.56
N THR A 214 -27.64 12.86 1.00
CA THR A 214 -26.38 13.50 1.39
C THR A 214 -26.21 13.42 2.91
N LEU A 215 -25.31 12.57 3.37
CA LEU A 215 -24.98 12.36 4.77
C LEU A 215 -24.04 13.47 5.25
N GLN A 216 -24.48 14.27 6.21
CA GLN A 216 -23.67 15.35 6.79
C GLN A 216 -23.39 15.14 8.27
N ARG A 217 -22.13 15.41 8.65
CA ARG A 217 -21.68 15.44 10.04
C ARG A 217 -20.68 16.58 10.23
N LYS A 218 -20.45 16.95 11.49
CA LYS A 218 -19.32 17.81 11.86
C LYS A 218 -18.02 17.01 11.83
N LYS A 219 -16.90 17.67 11.52
CA LYS A 219 -15.55 17.09 11.62
C LYS A 219 -15.28 16.57 13.03
N GLY A 220 -14.40 15.58 13.13
CA GLY A 220 -14.05 14.92 14.40
C GLY A 220 -15.21 14.28 15.19
N LYS A 221 -16.43 14.25 14.65
CA LYS A 221 -17.59 13.54 15.23
C LYS A 221 -17.84 12.23 14.52
N ALA A 222 -18.57 11.34 15.19
CA ALA A 222 -18.94 10.01 14.71
C ALA A 222 -19.26 10.00 13.20
N ARG A 223 -18.54 9.15 12.46
CA ARG A 223 -18.70 9.03 11.00
C ARG A 223 -19.95 8.22 10.67
N TYR A 224 -20.56 8.52 9.53
CA TYR A 224 -21.49 7.57 8.93
C TYR A 224 -20.73 6.36 8.38
N VAL A 225 -21.30 5.19 8.64
CA VAL A 225 -20.95 3.89 8.07
C VAL A 225 -22.16 3.38 7.29
N LEU A 226 -21.91 2.56 6.28
CA LEU A 226 -22.94 2.03 5.38
C LEU A 226 -23.04 0.53 5.58
N LEU A 227 -24.26 0.01 5.61
CA LEU A 227 -24.53 -1.34 6.13
C LEU A 227 -25.00 -2.30 5.02
N PHE A 228 -24.37 -2.20 3.86
CA PHE A 228 -24.64 -3.05 2.69
C PHE A 228 -23.40 -3.79 2.26
N ASN A 229 -23.58 -4.91 1.56
CA ASN A 229 -22.46 -5.61 0.95
C ASN A 229 -22.08 -4.90 -0.35
N ASP A 230 -20.85 -4.38 -0.40
CA ASP A 230 -20.31 -3.67 -1.55
C ASP A 230 -19.73 -4.61 -2.63
N GLU A 231 -19.83 -5.92 -2.43
CA GLU A 231 -19.43 -6.96 -3.40
C GLU A 231 -20.67 -7.65 -4.02
N GLY A 232 -20.80 -7.60 -5.37
CA GLY A 232 -21.82 -8.30 -6.15
C GLY A 232 -23.24 -7.69 -6.14
N ASP A 233 -24.26 -8.51 -6.41
CA ASP A 233 -25.70 -8.14 -6.45
C ASP A 233 -26.31 -7.84 -5.05
N LEU A 234 -25.50 -7.79 -4.00
CA LEU A 234 -25.94 -7.71 -2.60
C LEU A 234 -26.04 -6.27 -2.05
N SER A 235 -26.26 -5.29 -2.93
CA SER A 235 -26.58 -3.91 -2.53
C SER A 235 -28.04 -3.71 -2.13
N GLU A 236 -28.84 -4.78 -2.10
CA GLU A 236 -30.25 -4.80 -1.72
C GLU A 236 -30.49 -4.61 -0.21
N PHE A 237 -31.62 -4.01 0.14
CA PHE A 237 -32.10 -3.83 1.51
C PHE A 237 -33.63 -4.00 1.57
N LYS A 238 -34.15 -4.28 2.77
CA LYS A 238 -35.58 -4.42 3.05
C LYS A 238 -36.16 -3.19 3.74
N ALA A 239 -37.47 -3.00 3.58
CA ALA A 239 -38.21 -2.00 4.32
C ALA A 239 -37.95 -2.14 5.83
N GLY A 240 -37.51 -1.06 6.48
CA GLY A 240 -37.15 -1.05 7.89
C GLY A 240 -35.66 -1.29 8.19
N ASP A 241 -34.85 -1.67 7.20
CA ASP A 241 -33.40 -1.83 7.40
C ASP A 241 -32.70 -0.49 7.62
N ILE A 242 -31.64 -0.52 8.42
CA ILE A 242 -30.71 0.61 8.55
C ILE A 242 -29.76 0.58 7.36
N ILE A 243 -29.85 1.55 6.46
CA ILE A 243 -28.98 1.64 5.27
C ILE A 243 -27.69 2.41 5.55
N ALA A 244 -27.74 3.34 6.51
CA ALA A 244 -26.59 4.09 6.99
C ALA A 244 -26.78 4.48 8.46
N GLY A 245 -25.68 4.55 9.22
CA GLY A 245 -25.73 4.98 10.61
C GLY A 245 -24.42 5.58 11.11
N LYS A 246 -24.47 6.36 12.18
CA LYS A 246 -23.25 6.86 12.84
C LYS A 246 -22.70 5.82 13.80
N LEU A 247 -21.40 5.56 13.73
CA LEU A 247 -20.72 4.54 14.55
C LEU A 247 -19.85 5.18 15.64
N VAL A 248 -19.95 4.66 16.86
CA VAL A 248 -19.02 4.95 17.97
C VAL A 248 -18.77 3.67 18.77
N VAL A 249 -17.67 2.98 18.48
CA VAL A 249 -17.26 1.83 19.30
C VAL A 249 -16.72 2.35 20.64
N PRO A 250 -17.27 1.91 21.79
CA PRO A 250 -16.77 2.33 23.10
C PRO A 250 -15.36 1.80 23.35
N ALA A 251 -14.59 2.51 24.19
CA ALA A 251 -13.31 2.04 24.67
C ALA A 251 -13.49 0.93 25.71
N ASP A 252 -12.42 0.15 25.92
CA ASP A 252 -12.28 -0.83 26.99
C ASP A 252 -13.17 -2.08 26.87
N GLU A 253 -13.69 -2.36 25.66
CA GLU A 253 -14.35 -3.63 25.35
C GLU A 253 -13.31 -4.67 24.93
N GLU A 254 -13.48 -5.91 25.40
CA GLU A 254 -12.70 -7.03 24.87
C GLU A 254 -13.18 -7.39 23.47
N VAL A 255 -12.25 -7.48 22.52
CA VAL A 255 -12.56 -7.68 21.11
C VAL A 255 -11.70 -8.78 20.49
N GLN A 256 -12.30 -9.61 19.66
CA GLN A 256 -11.57 -10.44 18.71
C GLN A 256 -11.25 -9.58 17.48
N ILE A 257 -9.96 -9.43 17.19
CA ILE A 257 -9.46 -8.79 15.98
C ILE A 257 -9.29 -9.86 14.91
N PHE A 258 -9.75 -9.55 13.71
CA PHE A 258 -9.54 -10.37 12.52
C PHE A 258 -8.51 -9.70 11.65
N GLN A 259 -7.71 -10.51 10.97
CA GLN A 259 -6.92 -10.05 9.84
C GLN A 259 -7.62 -10.44 8.55
N GLU A 260 -7.66 -9.53 7.59
CA GLU A 260 -8.25 -9.73 6.26
C GLU A 260 -7.25 -9.33 5.16
N LEU A 261 -7.15 -10.21 4.18
CA LEU A 261 -6.19 -10.16 3.09
C LEU A 261 -6.44 -8.91 2.24
N GLN A 262 -5.38 -8.14 1.99
CA GLN A 262 -5.48 -6.92 1.19
C GLN A 262 -4.86 -7.11 -0.17
N THR A 263 -5.71 -7.00 -1.20
CA THR A 263 -5.33 -7.10 -2.63
C THR A 263 -4.11 -6.25 -2.96
N TYR A 264 -4.05 -5.02 -2.47
CA TYR A 264 -2.90 -4.14 -2.70
C TYR A 264 -1.59 -4.74 -2.17
N TYR A 265 -1.58 -5.29 -0.96
CA TYR A 265 -0.34 -5.83 -0.37
C TYR A 265 0.00 -7.21 -0.90
N GLU A 266 -1.00 -8.04 -1.22
CA GLU A 266 -0.76 -9.38 -1.78
C GLU A 266 -0.39 -9.37 -3.27
N GLN A 267 -0.56 -8.25 -3.98
CA GLN A 267 -0.39 -8.19 -5.44
C GLN A 267 1.00 -8.69 -5.90
N PHE A 268 2.02 -8.59 -5.05
CA PHE A 268 3.37 -9.06 -5.36
C PHE A 268 3.62 -10.55 -5.03
N VAL A 269 2.74 -11.19 -4.24
CA VAL A 269 2.87 -12.59 -3.81
C VAL A 269 3.02 -13.56 -5.00
N PRO A 270 2.24 -13.47 -6.10
CA PRO A 270 2.42 -14.38 -7.23
C PRO A 270 3.83 -14.33 -7.84
N SER A 271 4.44 -13.15 -7.97
CA SER A 271 5.82 -13.04 -8.46
C SER A 271 6.84 -13.65 -7.49
N LEU A 272 6.59 -13.56 -6.18
CA LEU A 272 7.46 -14.20 -5.17
C LEU A 272 7.31 -15.72 -5.19
N ASN A 273 6.11 -16.24 -5.48
CA ASN A 273 5.88 -17.68 -5.65
C ASN A 273 6.63 -18.21 -6.89
N ASP A 274 6.57 -17.48 -8.01
CA ASP A 274 7.33 -17.81 -9.23
C ASP A 274 8.84 -17.78 -8.96
N PHE A 275 9.33 -16.75 -8.26
CA PHE A 275 10.74 -16.66 -7.88
C PHE A 275 11.16 -17.76 -6.91
N SER A 276 10.33 -18.11 -5.93
CA SER A 276 10.59 -19.23 -5.01
C SER A 276 10.65 -20.57 -5.75
N THR A 277 9.77 -20.77 -6.73
CA THR A 277 9.81 -21.95 -7.62
C THR A 277 11.11 -22.00 -8.43
N PHE A 278 11.54 -20.85 -8.94
CA PHE A 278 12.85 -20.74 -9.59
C PHE A 278 14.00 -21.08 -8.63
N LEU A 279 14.02 -20.56 -7.40
CA LEU A 279 15.05 -20.88 -6.41
C LEU A 279 15.09 -22.38 -6.08
N LYS A 280 13.93 -23.02 -5.93
CA LYS A 280 13.83 -24.49 -5.79
C LYS A 280 14.45 -25.22 -6.96
N SER A 281 14.20 -24.76 -8.20
CA SER A 281 14.84 -25.32 -9.40
C SER A 281 16.38 -25.14 -9.42
N LYS A 282 16.92 -24.24 -8.59
CA LYS A 282 18.36 -24.03 -8.39
C LYS A 282 18.94 -24.80 -7.20
N GLY A 283 18.14 -25.64 -6.53
CA GLY A 283 18.56 -26.50 -5.42
C GLY A 283 18.28 -25.93 -4.02
N HIS A 284 17.50 -24.85 -3.91
CA HIS A 284 17.03 -24.31 -2.63
C HIS A 284 15.64 -24.85 -2.32
N ASP A 285 15.55 -26.13 -1.96
CA ASP A 285 14.27 -26.87 -1.82
C ASP A 285 13.30 -26.25 -0.81
N ASP A 286 13.83 -25.52 0.18
CA ASP A 286 13.09 -24.85 1.24
C ASP A 286 12.67 -23.41 0.91
N ALA A 287 13.01 -22.89 -0.29
CA ALA A 287 12.77 -21.50 -0.67
C ALA A 287 11.29 -21.10 -0.56
N ASP A 288 11.04 -20.05 0.20
CA ASP A 288 9.71 -19.57 0.57
C ASP A 288 9.78 -18.05 0.79
N VAL A 289 10.03 -17.32 -0.31
CA VAL A 289 10.26 -15.86 -0.29
C VAL A 289 8.97 -15.13 0.04
N LYS A 290 8.98 -14.26 1.06
CA LYS A 290 7.75 -13.63 1.56
C LYS A 290 7.82 -12.13 1.78
N ILE A 291 6.65 -11.51 1.66
CA ILE A 291 6.38 -10.16 2.18
C ILE A 291 6.52 -10.16 3.71
N GLY A 292 7.13 -9.10 4.25
CA GLY A 292 7.44 -8.96 5.67
C GLY A 292 8.84 -9.48 6.03
N GLU A 293 9.33 -10.51 5.34
CA GLU A 293 10.66 -11.07 5.59
C GLU A 293 11.66 -10.71 4.47
N ASP A 294 11.40 -11.14 3.23
CA ASP A 294 12.25 -10.93 2.06
C ASP A 294 11.86 -9.75 1.20
N VAL A 295 10.67 -9.19 1.45
CA VAL A 295 10.19 -7.93 0.87
C VAL A 295 9.75 -7.00 1.98
N GLY A 296 10.32 -5.79 2.01
CA GLY A 296 9.83 -4.71 2.87
C GLY A 296 8.90 -3.79 2.09
N GLN A 297 7.78 -3.41 2.69
CA GLN A 297 6.80 -2.54 2.05
C GLN A 297 6.78 -1.18 2.72
N LEU A 298 6.75 -0.13 1.91
CA LEU A 298 6.80 1.23 2.39
C LEU A 298 5.97 2.12 1.47
N ASP A 299 5.66 3.31 1.96
CA ASP A 299 5.06 4.36 1.17
C ASP A 299 5.92 5.62 1.14
N MET A 300 5.77 6.39 0.06
CA MET A 300 6.35 7.73 -0.04
C MET A 300 5.84 8.66 1.07
N VAL A 301 4.62 8.41 1.56
CA VAL A 301 3.98 9.20 2.63
C VAL A 301 3.54 8.30 3.77
N ALA A 302 4.04 8.57 4.99
CA ALA A 302 3.78 7.73 6.16
C ALA A 302 2.34 7.84 6.69
N CYS A 303 1.61 8.92 6.41
CA CYS A 303 0.24 9.08 6.87
C CYS A 303 -0.74 8.43 5.90
N ALA A 304 -1.65 7.61 6.44
CA ALA A 304 -2.74 7.04 5.67
C ALA A 304 -3.65 8.13 5.09
N SER A 305 -4.03 7.95 3.83
CA SER A 305 -4.96 8.79 3.09
C SER A 305 -6.02 7.92 2.41
N PRO A 306 -7.18 8.48 2.01
CA PRO A 306 -8.15 7.68 1.25
C PRO A 306 -7.80 7.60 -0.23
N HIS A 307 -7.29 8.70 -0.77
CA HIS A 307 -6.97 8.86 -2.18
C HIS A 307 -5.87 9.91 -2.36
N TRP A 308 -5.07 9.74 -3.41
CA TRP A 308 -4.00 10.65 -3.75
C TRP A 308 -4.42 11.66 -4.84
N LYS A 309 -5.33 12.58 -4.49
CA LYS A 309 -5.78 13.67 -5.37
C LYS A 309 -6.04 14.95 -4.55
N PRO A 310 -5.91 16.16 -5.13
CA PRO A 310 -6.14 17.42 -4.43
C PRO A 310 -7.44 17.50 -3.64
N SER A 311 -8.56 17.01 -4.19
CA SER A 311 -9.87 16.99 -3.50
C SER A 311 -9.88 16.19 -2.20
N PHE A 312 -8.96 15.23 -2.05
CA PHE A 312 -8.74 14.39 -0.87
C PHE A 312 -7.48 14.80 -0.09
N LEU A 313 -6.81 15.90 -0.43
CA LEU A 313 -5.57 16.30 0.23
C LEU A 313 -5.58 17.79 0.57
N GLY A 314 -6.72 18.30 1.03
CA GLY A 314 -6.90 19.71 1.41
C GLY A 314 -7.48 20.61 0.32
N GLY A 315 -7.97 20.04 -0.77
CA GLY A 315 -8.72 20.71 -1.83
C GLY A 315 -7.87 21.38 -2.92
N THR A 316 -6.54 21.40 -2.78
CA THR A 316 -5.65 22.11 -3.73
C THR A 316 -4.37 21.33 -4.01
N ALA A 317 -3.78 21.54 -5.19
CA ALA A 317 -2.47 20.99 -5.53
C ALA A 317 -1.35 21.52 -4.61
N ALA A 318 -1.51 22.73 -4.04
CA ALA A 318 -0.55 23.28 -3.08
C ALA A 318 -0.54 22.48 -1.77
N SER A 319 -1.71 22.05 -1.30
CA SER A 319 -1.85 21.22 -0.10
C SER A 319 -1.22 19.83 -0.29
N GLU A 320 -1.45 19.20 -1.44
CA GLU A 320 -0.77 17.96 -1.81
C GLU A 320 0.77 18.14 -1.84
N ASN A 321 1.26 19.19 -2.51
CA ASN A 321 2.70 19.47 -2.57
C ASN A 321 3.30 19.73 -1.19
N LEU A 322 2.56 20.35 -0.26
CA LEU A 322 3.03 20.54 1.12
C LEU A 322 3.21 19.20 1.85
N ILE A 323 2.28 18.26 1.67
CA ILE A 323 2.38 16.91 2.23
C ILE A 323 3.61 16.19 1.66
N ILE A 324 3.76 16.21 0.34
CA ILE A 324 4.92 15.61 -0.36
C ILE A 324 6.22 16.23 0.14
N ASN A 325 6.32 17.57 0.17
CA ASN A 325 7.51 18.27 0.61
C ASN A 325 7.88 17.90 2.06
N ASN A 326 6.91 17.81 2.96
CA ASN A 326 7.16 17.43 4.35
C ASN A 326 7.67 16.00 4.47
N CYS A 327 7.00 15.04 3.83
CA CYS A 327 7.27 13.62 4.04
C CYS A 327 8.44 13.10 3.20
N VAL A 328 8.50 13.49 1.92
CA VAL A 328 9.46 12.98 0.93
C VAL A 328 10.78 13.73 0.96
N SER A 329 10.76 15.07 1.10
CA SER A 329 11.98 15.87 1.02
C SER A 329 12.48 16.37 2.38
N LYS A 330 11.64 17.02 3.18
CA LYS A 330 12.06 17.67 4.43
C LYS A 330 12.43 16.65 5.51
N ASN A 331 11.51 15.73 5.80
CA ASN A 331 11.76 14.67 6.78
C ASN A 331 12.39 13.45 6.13
N ALA A 332 12.12 13.25 4.83
CA ALA A 332 12.68 12.20 3.98
C ALA A 332 12.52 10.79 4.57
N TRP A 333 11.34 10.47 5.11
CA TRP A 333 11.09 9.19 5.80
C TRP A 333 11.34 7.98 4.89
N ALA A 334 10.86 8.04 3.65
CA ALA A 334 11.08 6.97 2.69
C ALA A 334 12.56 6.82 2.32
N MET A 335 13.25 7.94 2.10
CA MET A 335 14.68 7.93 1.72
C MET A 335 15.58 7.47 2.86
N LYS A 336 15.28 7.83 4.12
CA LYS A 336 16.00 7.29 5.29
C LYS A 336 15.91 5.77 5.35
N GLN A 337 14.72 5.22 5.10
CA GLN A 337 14.48 3.78 5.07
C GLN A 337 15.14 3.09 3.87
N LEU A 338 15.11 3.72 2.69
CA LEU A 338 15.85 3.22 1.52
C LEU A 338 17.36 3.22 1.77
N ALA A 339 17.90 4.30 2.35
CA ALA A 339 19.33 4.47 2.58
C ALA A 339 19.89 3.52 3.66
N MET A 340 19.12 3.21 4.70
CA MET A 340 19.50 2.19 5.68
C MET A 340 19.32 0.76 5.14
N THR A 341 18.26 0.51 4.37
CA THR A 341 17.93 -0.83 3.87
C THR A 341 18.93 -1.25 2.80
N ARG A 342 19.22 -0.36 1.83
CA ARG A 342 20.07 -0.62 0.66
C ARG A 342 19.62 -1.89 -0.09
N PRO A 343 18.36 -1.95 -0.55
CA PRO A 343 17.85 -3.13 -1.24
C PRO A 343 18.54 -3.28 -2.60
N ALA A 344 18.66 -4.52 -3.06
CA ALA A 344 19.14 -4.82 -4.42
C ALA A 344 18.16 -4.31 -5.48
N VAL A 345 16.86 -4.35 -5.18
CA VAL A 345 15.79 -3.87 -6.06
C VAL A 345 14.68 -3.15 -5.31
N LEU A 346 14.19 -2.07 -5.91
CA LEU A 346 13.05 -1.28 -5.47
C LEU A 346 11.98 -1.26 -6.56
N PHE A 347 10.79 -1.75 -6.20
CA PHE A 347 9.58 -1.64 -7.02
C PHE A 347 8.79 -0.40 -6.60
N LEU A 348 8.72 0.59 -7.47
CA LEU A 348 7.87 1.77 -7.31
C LEU A 348 6.47 1.45 -7.83
N VAL A 349 5.48 1.43 -6.94
CA VAL A 349 4.14 0.94 -7.24
C VAL A 349 3.31 2.06 -7.85
N GLY A 350 3.09 1.98 -9.17
CA GLY A 350 2.31 2.95 -9.94
C GLY A 350 3.05 4.25 -10.28
N GLU A 351 2.50 4.96 -11.26
CA GLU A 351 3.11 6.18 -11.79
C GLU A 351 3.18 7.31 -10.75
N SER A 352 2.19 7.43 -9.85
CA SER A 352 2.18 8.47 -8.82
C SER A 352 3.37 8.36 -7.88
N SER A 353 3.71 7.13 -7.44
CA SER A 353 4.87 6.85 -6.59
C SER A 353 6.17 7.20 -7.32
N TYR A 354 6.28 6.78 -8.58
CA TYR A 354 7.43 7.12 -9.43
C TYR A 354 7.58 8.63 -9.63
N ASN A 355 6.50 9.34 -9.93
CA ASN A 355 6.53 10.79 -10.16
C ASN A 355 6.99 11.55 -8.90
N MET A 356 6.54 11.16 -7.70
CA MET A 356 7.03 11.72 -6.45
C MET A 356 8.52 11.42 -6.21
N PHE A 357 8.94 10.19 -6.51
CA PHE A 357 10.33 9.76 -6.37
C PHE A 357 11.24 10.51 -7.34
N LYS A 358 10.91 10.51 -8.64
CA LYS A 358 11.64 11.22 -9.71
C LYS A 358 11.73 12.72 -9.44
N LYS A 359 10.65 13.36 -9.00
CA LYS A 359 10.65 14.80 -8.67
C LYS A 359 11.66 15.13 -7.56
N SER A 360 11.86 14.23 -6.60
CA SER A 360 12.74 14.47 -5.46
C SER A 360 14.17 13.97 -5.69
N PHE A 361 14.34 12.91 -6.47
CA PHE A 361 15.59 12.14 -6.55
C PHE A 361 16.03 11.80 -7.98
N GLY A 362 15.39 12.38 -9.00
CA GLY A 362 15.59 12.05 -10.40
C GLY A 362 17.02 12.20 -10.93
N ASN A 363 17.83 13.11 -10.39
CA ASN A 363 19.24 13.25 -10.78
C ASN A 363 20.11 12.05 -10.40
N LEU A 364 19.64 11.22 -9.47
CA LEU A 364 20.31 10.02 -9.00
C LEU A 364 19.75 8.76 -9.67
N ILE A 365 18.85 8.92 -10.65
CA ILE A 365 18.34 7.85 -11.49
C ILE A 365 19.24 7.77 -12.73
N HIS A 366 19.90 6.64 -12.90
CA HIS A 366 20.82 6.35 -14.00
C HIS A 366 20.23 5.31 -14.94
N ARG A 367 20.24 5.62 -16.23
CA ARG A 367 19.87 4.75 -17.35
C ARG A 367 20.52 5.28 -18.62
N ASN A 368 20.84 4.42 -19.61
CA ASN A 368 21.41 4.90 -20.88
C ASN A 368 20.36 5.61 -21.74
N THR A 369 19.16 5.03 -21.87
CA THR A 369 18.02 5.67 -22.55
C THR A 369 17.14 6.35 -21.52
N PRO A 370 16.96 7.69 -21.52
CA PRO A 370 16.10 8.34 -20.53
C PRO A 370 14.67 7.82 -20.54
N LEU A 371 14.09 7.65 -19.34
CA LEU A 371 12.66 7.33 -19.22
C LEU A 371 11.81 8.52 -19.69
N PRO A 372 10.67 8.29 -20.36
CA PRO A 372 9.83 9.36 -20.87
C PRO A 372 9.28 10.23 -19.73
N ASP A 373 9.28 11.56 -19.93
CA ASP A 373 8.65 12.50 -18.99
C ASP A 373 7.12 12.44 -19.02
N ARG A 374 6.58 11.99 -20.16
CA ARG A 374 5.15 11.76 -20.37
C ARG A 374 5.00 10.35 -20.93
N PRO A 375 5.00 9.32 -20.07
CA PRO A 375 4.82 7.95 -20.53
C PRO A 375 3.48 7.84 -21.26
N SER A 376 3.50 7.21 -22.43
CA SER A 376 2.32 7.15 -23.27
C SER A 376 1.21 6.35 -22.57
N ASP A 377 1.54 5.17 -22.03
CA ASP A 377 0.64 4.27 -21.29
C ASP A 377 0.98 4.29 -19.80
N TYR A 378 1.13 5.49 -19.24
CA TYR A 378 1.28 5.70 -17.80
C TYR A 378 2.34 4.77 -17.17
N ALA A 379 1.96 4.02 -16.13
CA ALA A 379 2.85 3.08 -15.45
C ALA A 379 3.29 1.90 -16.32
N PHE A 380 2.53 1.47 -17.34
CA PHE A 380 2.89 0.32 -18.19
C PHE A 380 4.07 0.65 -19.12
N THR A 381 4.10 1.86 -19.67
CA THR A 381 5.29 2.33 -20.43
C THR A 381 6.54 2.32 -19.55
N LEU A 382 6.44 2.85 -18.33
CA LEU A 382 7.55 2.86 -17.38
C LEU A 382 7.94 1.45 -16.95
N PHE A 383 6.97 0.55 -16.75
CA PHE A 383 7.21 -0.84 -16.40
C PHE A 383 8.01 -1.54 -17.48
N ARG A 384 7.53 -1.52 -18.72
CA ARG A 384 8.22 -2.08 -19.89
C ARG A 384 9.66 -1.60 -19.99
N ASP A 385 9.86 -0.29 -19.88
CA ASP A 385 11.20 0.27 -20.02
C ASP A 385 12.07 -0.18 -18.84
N THR A 386 11.58 -0.09 -17.61
CA THR A 386 12.38 -0.39 -16.40
C THR A 386 12.70 -1.86 -16.20
N ILE A 387 11.90 -2.81 -16.69
CA ILE A 387 12.20 -4.26 -16.63
C ILE A 387 13.29 -4.69 -17.62
N ASP A 388 13.62 -3.88 -18.63
CA ASP A 388 14.66 -4.23 -19.60
C ASP A 388 16.03 -4.37 -18.91
N SER A 389 16.55 -5.59 -18.87
CA SER A 389 17.85 -5.92 -18.27
C SER A 389 19.05 -5.44 -19.10
N LYS A 390 18.85 -5.10 -20.38
CA LYS A 390 19.91 -4.59 -21.26
C LYS A 390 20.18 -3.11 -21.05
N ASP A 391 19.20 -2.36 -20.56
CA ASP A 391 19.34 -0.94 -20.22
C ASP A 391 18.76 -0.67 -18.82
N PRO A 392 19.42 -1.14 -17.75
CA PRO A 392 18.84 -1.11 -16.43
C PRO A 392 18.72 0.32 -15.90
N THR A 393 17.55 0.64 -15.34
CA THR A 393 17.31 1.81 -14.49
C THR A 393 17.81 1.55 -13.08
N MET A 394 18.72 2.40 -12.61
CA MET A 394 19.36 2.28 -11.31
C MET A 394 19.19 3.57 -10.50
N PHE A 395 18.96 3.45 -9.20
CA PHE A 395 19.20 4.53 -8.25
C PHE A 395 20.61 4.37 -7.69
N LYS A 396 21.47 5.38 -7.87
CA LYS A 396 22.88 5.31 -7.43
C LYS A 396 23.28 6.53 -6.61
N TYR A 397 23.97 6.29 -5.51
CA TYR A 397 24.60 7.36 -4.74
C TYR A 397 25.81 6.85 -3.97
N GLU A 398 26.92 7.57 -4.04
CA GLU A 398 28.14 7.32 -3.26
C GLU A 398 28.61 8.60 -2.59
N THR A 399 29.10 8.48 -1.35
CA THR A 399 29.72 9.58 -0.60
C THR A 399 30.69 9.03 0.44
N GLU A 400 31.54 9.91 0.95
CA GLU A 400 32.40 9.65 2.11
C GLU A 400 32.26 10.83 3.07
N ILE A 401 31.79 10.56 4.29
CA ILE A 401 31.56 11.57 5.31
C ILE A 401 32.33 11.13 6.55
N ASN A 402 33.25 11.98 7.03
CA ASN A 402 34.11 11.68 8.18
C ASN A 402 34.82 10.31 8.08
N GLU A 403 35.45 10.04 6.93
CA GLU A 403 36.15 8.77 6.59
C GLU A 403 35.22 7.54 6.49
N GLN A 404 33.92 7.71 6.73
CA GLN A 404 32.94 6.65 6.58
C GLN A 404 32.32 6.68 5.19
N LYS A 405 32.58 5.62 4.43
CA LYS A 405 32.06 5.45 3.07
C LYS A 405 30.62 4.96 3.08
N TYR A 406 29.83 5.49 2.17
CA TYR A 406 28.47 5.04 1.89
C TYR A 406 28.28 4.88 0.39
N ASN A 407 27.65 3.78 -0.02
CA ASN A 407 27.23 3.56 -1.39
C ASN A 407 25.87 2.86 -1.42
N ILE A 408 24.97 3.31 -2.28
CA ILE A 408 23.74 2.60 -2.61
C ILE A 408 23.65 2.46 -4.12
N GLU A 409 23.40 1.24 -4.58
CA GLU A 409 23.08 0.92 -5.96
C GLU A 409 21.88 -0.03 -5.95
N THR A 410 20.73 0.48 -6.36
CA THR A 410 19.45 -0.24 -6.30
C THR A 410 18.81 -0.26 -7.68
N ARG A 411 18.42 -1.44 -8.16
CA ARG A 411 17.65 -1.60 -9.39
C ARG A 411 16.26 -0.99 -9.20
N LEU A 412 15.84 -0.09 -10.08
CA LEU A 412 14.50 0.50 -10.05
C LEU A 412 13.59 -0.17 -11.07
N ILE A 413 12.41 -0.59 -10.62
CA ILE A 413 11.31 -1.08 -11.45
C ILE A 413 10.07 -0.25 -11.13
N VAL A 414 9.39 0.27 -12.14
CA VAL A 414 8.10 0.96 -11.94
C VAL A 414 6.99 0.01 -12.33
N THR A 415 6.11 -0.38 -11.43
CA THR A 415 5.04 -1.36 -11.75
C THR A 415 3.73 -0.67 -12.08
N PRO A 416 2.78 -1.36 -12.74
CA PRO A 416 1.38 -0.99 -12.64
C PRO A 416 0.92 -0.87 -11.18
N HIS A 417 -0.14 -0.10 -10.93
CA HIS A 417 -0.60 0.15 -9.57
C HIS A 417 -1.26 -1.10 -8.98
N PHE A 418 -0.89 -1.47 -7.74
CA PHE A 418 -1.28 -2.74 -7.11
C PHE A 418 -2.77 -2.86 -6.74
N SER A 419 -3.51 -1.74 -6.63
CA SER A 419 -4.94 -1.80 -6.26
C SER A 419 -5.89 -2.37 -7.32
N PHE A 420 -5.42 -2.64 -8.55
CA PHE A 420 -6.29 -3.04 -9.64
C PHE A 420 -5.83 -4.39 -10.22
N ASN A 421 -6.60 -5.45 -9.95
CA ASN A 421 -6.27 -6.82 -10.39
C ASN A 421 -6.11 -6.93 -11.91
N ASN A 422 -6.93 -6.20 -12.68
CA ASN A 422 -6.84 -6.17 -14.13
C ASN A 422 -5.50 -5.62 -14.64
N ASN A 423 -4.77 -4.82 -13.86
CA ASN A 423 -3.44 -4.37 -14.23
C ASN A 423 -2.43 -5.52 -14.28
N PHE A 424 -2.71 -6.64 -13.62
CA PHE A 424 -1.80 -7.79 -13.48
C PHE A 424 -2.25 -9.01 -14.28
N ALA A 425 -3.44 -8.94 -14.90
CA ALA A 425 -3.83 -9.92 -15.90
C ALA A 425 -2.87 -9.86 -17.10
N PRO A 426 -2.52 -11.01 -17.71
CA PRO A 426 -1.87 -11.03 -19.01
C PRO A 426 -2.67 -10.23 -20.04
N GLN A 427 -2.00 -9.31 -20.73
CA GLN A 427 -2.68 -8.39 -21.63
C GLN A 427 -1.77 -7.81 -22.71
N ILE A 428 -2.37 -7.41 -23.82
CA ILE A 428 -1.77 -6.51 -24.81
C ILE A 428 -2.39 -5.12 -24.63
N ARG A 429 -1.56 -4.07 -24.63
CA ARG A 429 -2.02 -2.68 -24.52
C ARG A 429 -1.49 -1.85 -25.69
N LEU A 430 -2.38 -1.41 -26.58
CA LEU A 430 -1.99 -0.65 -27.78
C LEU A 430 -2.52 0.79 -27.68
N TYR A 431 -1.66 1.77 -27.93
CA TYR A 431 -2.13 3.14 -28.13
C TYR A 431 -2.89 3.24 -29.44
N SER A 432 -3.91 4.11 -29.51
CA SER A 432 -4.87 4.14 -30.62
C SER A 432 -4.24 4.20 -32.03
N ALA A 433 -3.17 4.98 -32.22
CA ALA A 433 -2.54 5.06 -33.54
C ALA A 433 -1.81 3.76 -33.95
N LYS A 434 -1.20 3.02 -33.01
CA LYS A 434 -0.62 1.70 -33.30
C LYS A 434 -1.70 0.64 -33.45
N HIS A 435 -2.76 0.73 -32.67
CA HIS A 435 -3.95 -0.09 -32.87
C HIS A 435 -4.48 0.03 -34.30
N ASP A 436 -4.74 1.25 -34.77
CA ASP A 436 -5.32 1.49 -36.11
C ASP A 436 -4.38 1.03 -37.24
N GLU A 437 -3.08 1.22 -37.07
CA GLU A 437 -2.06 0.72 -38.01
C GLU A 437 -2.11 -0.82 -38.09
N LEU A 438 -2.05 -1.49 -36.95
CA LEU A 438 -2.00 -2.96 -36.88
C LEU A 438 -3.33 -3.60 -37.26
N LEU A 439 -4.47 -2.99 -36.93
CA LEU A 439 -5.80 -3.46 -37.34
C LEU A 439 -5.94 -3.44 -38.86
N LYS A 440 -5.44 -2.39 -39.51
CA LYS A 440 -5.46 -2.29 -40.98
C LYS A 440 -4.53 -3.32 -41.63
N GLU A 441 -3.38 -3.59 -41.03
CA GLU A 441 -2.39 -4.52 -41.56
C GLU A 441 -2.75 -5.99 -41.30
N PHE A 442 -3.33 -6.30 -40.15
CA PHE A 442 -3.61 -7.66 -39.68
C PHE A 442 -5.07 -7.85 -39.21
N PRO A 443 -6.08 -7.63 -40.08
CA PRO A 443 -7.49 -7.67 -39.67
C PRO A 443 -7.90 -9.02 -39.05
N ASP A 444 -7.39 -10.15 -39.56
CA ASP A 444 -7.72 -11.49 -39.04
C ASP A 444 -7.17 -11.74 -37.62
N CYS A 445 -6.09 -11.04 -37.23
CA CYS A 445 -5.50 -11.09 -35.90
C CYS A 445 -6.38 -10.34 -34.89
N PHE A 446 -6.92 -9.18 -35.29
CA PHE A 446 -7.83 -8.40 -34.45
C PHE A 446 -9.23 -8.99 -34.39
N GLU A 447 -9.69 -9.67 -35.44
CA GLU A 447 -10.91 -10.46 -35.37
C GLU A 447 -10.77 -11.61 -34.37
N PHE A 448 -9.59 -12.22 -34.23
CA PHE A 448 -9.32 -13.19 -33.16
C PHE A 448 -9.44 -12.56 -31.77
N PHE A 449 -8.82 -11.39 -31.53
CA PHE A 449 -8.98 -10.68 -30.25
C PHE A 449 -10.44 -10.37 -29.91
N LYS A 450 -11.25 -10.07 -30.92
CA LYS A 450 -12.66 -9.71 -30.75
C LYS A 450 -13.59 -10.93 -30.58
N SER A 451 -13.26 -12.06 -31.20
CA SER A 451 -14.15 -13.22 -31.29
C SER A 451 -13.82 -14.35 -30.33
N ASP A 452 -12.59 -14.42 -29.78
CA ASP A 452 -12.22 -15.43 -28.80
C ASP A 452 -12.85 -15.09 -27.44
N PRO A 453 -13.73 -15.96 -26.88
CA PRO A 453 -14.45 -15.67 -25.64
C PRO A 453 -13.55 -15.61 -24.40
N ARG A 454 -12.28 -16.00 -24.50
CA ARG A 454 -11.30 -15.92 -23.41
C ARG A 454 -10.65 -14.54 -23.31
N ILE A 455 -10.80 -13.70 -24.34
CA ILE A 455 -10.17 -12.39 -24.43
C ILE A 455 -11.21 -11.32 -24.09
N THR A 456 -10.94 -10.59 -23.01
CA THR A 456 -11.70 -9.39 -22.66
C THR A 456 -11.13 -8.21 -23.43
N VAL A 457 -11.99 -7.53 -24.18
CA VAL A 457 -11.65 -6.33 -24.93
C VAL A 457 -12.23 -5.13 -24.20
N ASP A 458 -11.36 -4.31 -23.63
CA ASP A 458 -11.77 -3.03 -23.04
C ASP A 458 -11.66 -1.94 -24.12
N GLU A 459 -12.77 -1.26 -24.40
CA GLU A 459 -12.79 -0.07 -25.25
C GLU A 459 -11.85 1.01 -24.68
N PRO A 460 -11.30 1.90 -25.52
CA PRO A 460 -10.18 2.73 -25.12
C PRO A 460 -10.46 3.64 -23.91
N ASP A 461 -9.96 3.28 -22.73
CA ASP A 461 -9.83 4.20 -21.59
C ASP A 461 -8.54 4.99 -21.77
N LYS A 462 -8.63 6.31 -21.79
CA LYS A 462 -7.49 7.24 -21.91
C LYS A 462 -6.59 7.00 -23.14
N GLY A 463 -7.15 6.47 -24.23
CA GLY A 463 -6.44 6.32 -25.52
C GLY A 463 -5.67 5.00 -25.70
N TYR A 464 -6.01 3.96 -24.94
CA TYR A 464 -5.43 2.62 -25.05
C TYR A 464 -6.48 1.54 -25.19
N ASP A 465 -6.36 0.74 -26.25
CA ASP A 465 -7.08 -0.52 -26.39
C ASP A 465 -6.36 -1.60 -25.59
N SER A 466 -7.11 -2.31 -24.74
CA SER A 466 -6.57 -3.41 -23.94
C SER A 466 -7.25 -4.73 -24.29
N TYR A 467 -6.43 -5.74 -24.51
CA TYR A 467 -6.86 -7.12 -24.76
C TYR A 467 -6.29 -7.97 -23.64
N ALA A 468 -7.12 -8.31 -22.66
CA ALA A 468 -6.71 -9.02 -21.45
C ALA A 468 -7.30 -10.43 -21.40
N TRP A 469 -6.62 -11.36 -20.74
CA TRP A 469 -7.10 -12.73 -20.56
C TRP A 469 -6.62 -13.31 -19.22
N SER A 470 -7.12 -14.49 -18.86
CA SER A 470 -6.75 -15.15 -17.60
C SER A 470 -5.30 -15.66 -17.63
N ALA A 471 -4.71 -15.87 -16.45
CA ALA A 471 -3.38 -16.50 -16.36
C ALA A 471 -3.38 -17.94 -16.92
N GLU A 472 -4.50 -18.65 -16.78
CA GLU A 472 -4.69 -20.03 -17.23
C GLU A 472 -4.71 -20.15 -18.76
N ASP A 473 -5.36 -19.21 -19.44
CA ASP A 473 -5.46 -19.18 -20.91
C ASP A 473 -4.19 -18.64 -21.59
N ASN A 474 -3.25 -18.10 -20.81
CA ASN A 474 -2.15 -17.31 -21.34
C ASN A 474 -1.24 -18.08 -22.29
N GLU A 475 -0.89 -19.33 -21.95
CA GLU A 475 -0.02 -20.14 -22.81
C GLU A 475 -0.68 -20.42 -24.17
N ASP A 476 -1.95 -20.81 -24.17
CA ASP A 476 -2.70 -21.15 -25.38
C ASP A 476 -2.96 -19.95 -26.29
N ILE A 477 -3.31 -18.80 -25.71
CA ILE A 477 -3.51 -17.55 -26.46
C ILE A 477 -2.19 -17.09 -27.07
N LEU A 478 -1.10 -17.05 -26.29
CA LEU A 478 0.21 -16.67 -26.80
C LEU A 478 0.70 -17.66 -27.88
N ASN A 479 0.46 -18.96 -27.72
CA ASN A 479 0.80 -19.95 -28.73
C ASN A 479 0.04 -19.69 -30.04
N THR A 480 -1.25 -19.38 -29.95
CA THR A 480 -2.07 -19.01 -31.11
C THR A 480 -1.52 -17.76 -31.80
N LEU A 481 -1.19 -16.71 -31.04
CA LEU A 481 -0.60 -15.49 -31.59
C LEU A 481 0.75 -15.74 -32.26
N LYS A 482 1.63 -16.53 -31.63
CA LYS A 482 2.98 -16.82 -32.13
C LYS A 482 2.98 -17.74 -33.35
N THR A 483 1.99 -18.63 -33.49
CA THR A 483 1.97 -19.64 -34.55
C THR A 483 1.07 -19.25 -35.72
N LYS A 484 -0.16 -18.80 -35.45
CA LYS A 484 -1.16 -18.45 -36.47
C LYS A 484 -1.03 -17.00 -36.93
N TYR A 485 -0.65 -16.10 -36.02
CA TYR A 485 -0.58 -14.66 -36.27
C TYR A 485 0.84 -14.11 -36.08
N ALA A 486 1.86 -14.88 -36.48
CA ALA A 486 3.26 -14.62 -36.14
C ALA A 486 3.75 -13.21 -36.51
N ASP A 487 3.39 -12.70 -37.70
CA ASP A 487 3.78 -11.35 -38.14
C ASP A 487 3.10 -10.24 -37.31
N CYS A 488 1.83 -10.43 -36.99
CA CYS A 488 1.06 -9.56 -36.09
C CYS A 488 1.73 -9.54 -34.71
N TRP A 489 1.99 -10.72 -34.14
CA TRP A 489 2.69 -10.90 -32.86
C TRP A 489 4.07 -10.25 -32.86
N ALA A 490 4.87 -10.42 -33.91
CA ALA A 490 6.19 -9.82 -34.01
C ALA A 490 6.16 -8.29 -33.84
N LYS A 491 5.12 -7.61 -34.33
CA LYS A 491 4.95 -6.14 -34.20
C LYS A 491 4.34 -5.67 -32.88
N MET A 492 3.60 -6.52 -32.17
CA MET A 492 2.93 -6.18 -30.91
C MET A 492 3.52 -6.83 -29.65
N SER A 493 4.43 -7.78 -29.79
CA SER A 493 4.99 -8.53 -28.65
C SER A 493 5.65 -7.64 -27.59
N TRP A 494 6.12 -6.46 -28.00
CA TRP A 494 6.67 -5.45 -27.10
C TRP A 494 5.63 -4.73 -26.24
N ASP A 495 4.35 -4.83 -26.61
CA ASP A 495 3.21 -4.27 -25.89
C ASP A 495 2.41 -5.35 -25.14
N TYR A 496 2.97 -6.56 -25.04
CA TYR A 496 2.44 -7.61 -24.18
C TYR A 496 3.01 -7.48 -22.77
N TYR A 497 2.11 -7.57 -21.79
CA TYR A 497 2.40 -7.47 -20.38
C TYR A 497 1.92 -8.72 -19.67
N ASN A 498 2.78 -9.29 -18.85
CA ASN A 498 2.42 -10.24 -17.80
C ASN A 498 3.19 -9.83 -16.55
N PRO A 499 2.66 -8.84 -15.81
CA PRO A 499 3.45 -8.17 -14.78
C PRO A 499 3.95 -9.11 -13.70
N HIS A 500 3.16 -10.12 -13.30
CA HIS A 500 3.61 -11.09 -12.29
C HIS A 500 4.86 -11.85 -12.75
N VAL A 501 4.83 -12.42 -13.95
CA VAL A 501 5.95 -13.17 -14.54
C VAL A 501 7.14 -12.25 -14.81
N GLN A 502 6.90 -11.04 -15.33
CA GLN A 502 7.96 -10.09 -15.65
C GLN A 502 8.65 -9.56 -14.38
N MET A 503 7.92 -9.31 -13.30
CA MET A 503 8.50 -8.95 -12.00
C MET A 503 9.30 -10.11 -11.41
N ALA A 504 8.81 -11.35 -11.51
CA ALA A 504 9.56 -12.52 -11.09
C ALA A 504 10.86 -12.68 -11.90
N GLN A 505 10.81 -12.47 -13.22
CA GLN A 505 11.98 -12.53 -14.09
C GLN A 505 13.06 -11.52 -13.67
N VAL A 506 12.69 -10.30 -13.26
CA VAL A 506 13.67 -9.33 -12.71
C VAL A 506 14.39 -9.91 -11.50
N LEU A 507 13.70 -10.59 -10.59
CA LEU A 507 14.32 -11.22 -9.42
C LEU A 507 15.24 -12.38 -9.84
N MET A 508 14.82 -13.19 -10.82
CA MET A 508 15.62 -14.26 -11.39
C MET A 508 16.90 -13.73 -12.05
N ASP A 509 16.82 -12.63 -12.80
CA ASP A 509 17.96 -11.98 -13.44
C ASP A 509 18.95 -11.49 -12.38
N LEU A 510 18.47 -10.79 -11.33
CA LEU A 510 19.31 -10.34 -10.23
C LEU A 510 19.97 -11.50 -9.47
N TYR A 511 19.29 -12.64 -9.32
CA TYR A 511 19.88 -13.85 -8.74
C TYR A 511 21.01 -14.40 -9.64
N ASN A 512 20.75 -14.52 -10.95
CA ASN A 512 21.75 -15.03 -11.90
C ASN A 512 22.97 -14.09 -12.03
N GLU A 513 22.78 -12.79 -11.82
CA GLU A 513 23.85 -11.78 -11.73
C GLU A 513 24.60 -11.79 -10.38
N GLY A 514 24.16 -12.57 -9.40
CA GLY A 514 24.74 -12.62 -8.05
C GLY A 514 24.40 -11.41 -7.17
N LYS A 515 23.42 -10.59 -7.57
CA LYS A 515 22.92 -9.44 -6.79
C LYS A 515 21.86 -9.83 -5.77
N LEU A 516 21.15 -10.91 -6.02
CA LEU A 516 20.35 -11.62 -5.02
C LEU A 516 21.00 -12.97 -4.75
N THR A 517 21.02 -13.40 -3.49
CA THR A 517 21.56 -14.69 -3.08
C THR A 517 20.65 -15.29 -2.04
N TYR A 518 20.43 -16.61 -2.09
CA TYR A 518 19.67 -17.35 -1.09
C TYR A 518 20.65 -18.00 -0.10
N GLU A 519 20.48 -17.71 1.18
CA GLU A 519 21.22 -18.33 2.28
C GLU A 519 20.49 -19.61 2.68
N ALA A 520 21.22 -20.72 2.70
CA ALA A 520 20.67 -22.00 3.12
C ALA A 520 20.24 -21.98 4.60
N PRO A 521 19.30 -22.86 4.99
CA PRO A 521 18.96 -23.18 6.37
C PRO A 521 20.17 -23.24 7.31
N LYS A 522 20.07 -22.62 8.47
CA LYS A 522 21.04 -22.77 9.58
C LYS A 522 20.27 -23.16 10.84
N GLY A 523 20.74 -24.19 11.55
CA GLY A 523 20.20 -24.55 12.87
C GLY A 523 18.76 -25.08 12.90
N GLY A 524 18.17 -25.47 11.77
CA GLY A 524 16.78 -25.96 11.68
C GLY A 524 15.78 -24.91 11.19
N ASP A 525 16.22 -23.66 10.99
CA ASP A 525 15.41 -22.59 10.40
C ASP A 525 15.34 -22.71 8.87
N LYS A 526 14.30 -22.13 8.26
CA LYS A 526 14.24 -21.96 6.80
C LYS A 526 15.35 -21.02 6.33
N GLY A 527 15.84 -21.26 5.13
CA GLY A 527 16.69 -20.34 4.39
C GLY A 527 15.95 -19.05 4.04
N PHE A 528 16.71 -18.08 3.53
CA PHE A 528 16.21 -16.73 3.29
C PHE A 528 17.06 -15.99 2.27
N LEU A 529 16.54 -14.92 1.67
CA LEU A 529 17.39 -14.06 0.82
C LEU A 529 18.39 -13.28 1.66
N GLN A 530 19.66 -13.32 1.25
CA GLN A 530 20.75 -12.63 1.93
C GLN A 530 20.38 -11.17 2.19
N ARG A 531 20.51 -10.75 3.45
CA ARG A 531 20.15 -9.42 3.90
C ARG A 531 21.17 -8.40 3.44
N SER A 532 20.69 -7.22 3.05
CA SER A 532 21.53 -6.12 2.59
C SER A 532 22.64 -5.75 3.59
N GLN A 533 23.74 -5.19 3.06
CA GLN A 533 24.96 -4.90 3.81
C GLN A 533 24.75 -3.96 5.00
N GLY A 534 25.43 -4.26 6.12
CA GLY A 534 25.53 -3.42 7.31
C GLY A 534 24.65 -3.92 8.46
N GLY A 535 25.10 -3.66 9.69
CA GLY A 535 24.38 -4.04 10.90
C GLY A 535 22.98 -3.43 11.05
N CYS A 536 22.16 -4.05 11.89
CA CYS A 536 20.81 -3.59 12.23
C CYS A 536 20.42 -4.06 13.63
N LYS A 537 19.98 -3.12 14.48
CA LYS A 537 19.56 -3.36 15.87
C LYS A 537 18.05 -3.25 16.07
N PHE A 538 17.28 -3.26 14.98
CA PHE A 538 15.83 -3.04 15.06
C PHE A 538 15.13 -4.04 15.97
N CYS A 539 15.48 -5.33 15.94
CA CYS A 539 14.77 -6.34 16.74
C CYS A 539 15.29 -6.46 18.18
N VAL A 540 16.52 -6.01 18.43
CA VAL A 540 17.21 -6.14 19.73
C VAL A 540 17.99 -4.86 20.02
N ASN A 541 17.48 -4.06 20.96
CA ASN A 541 18.10 -2.80 21.38
C ASN A 541 17.70 -2.44 22.82
N LYS A 542 18.06 -1.22 23.26
CA LYS A 542 17.84 -0.76 24.64
C LYS A 542 16.37 -0.42 24.97
N HIS A 543 15.55 -0.17 23.95
CA HIS A 543 14.13 0.20 24.11
C HIS A 543 13.21 -1.01 24.01
N TRP A 544 13.57 -1.98 23.18
CA TRP A 544 12.82 -3.23 23.05
C TRP A 544 13.71 -4.39 22.62
N THR A 545 13.29 -5.59 23.00
CA THR A 545 13.90 -6.85 22.60
C THR A 545 12.78 -7.80 22.25
N PHE A 546 12.64 -8.11 20.96
CA PHE A 546 11.60 -9.04 20.50
C PHE A 546 11.92 -10.46 20.98
N PRO A 547 10.92 -11.26 21.36
CA PRO A 547 11.11 -12.64 21.82
C PRO A 547 11.93 -13.50 20.85
N GLU A 548 11.76 -13.29 19.55
CA GLU A 548 12.40 -14.02 18.47
C GLU A 548 13.83 -13.51 18.15
N GLY A 549 14.21 -12.35 18.71
CA GLY A 549 15.48 -11.69 18.41
C GLY A 549 15.59 -11.29 16.93
N CYS A 550 16.82 -11.29 16.40
CA CYS A 550 17.08 -11.10 14.97
C CYS A 550 17.59 -12.42 14.37
N PRO A 551 16.84 -13.09 13.47
CA PRO A 551 17.26 -14.38 12.93
C PRO A 551 18.42 -14.28 11.91
N TYR A 552 18.84 -13.06 11.56
CA TYR A 552 19.78 -12.81 10.46
C TYR A 552 21.19 -12.43 10.90
N GLY A 553 21.49 -12.43 12.21
CA GLY A 553 22.81 -12.08 12.72
C GLY A 553 23.22 -10.61 12.50
N LYS A 554 22.25 -9.73 12.20
CA LYS A 554 22.49 -8.30 11.93
C LYS A 554 22.88 -7.46 13.14
N PRO A 555 22.46 -7.76 14.37
CA PRO A 555 22.94 -7.03 15.54
C PRO A 555 24.45 -7.22 15.80
N GLU A 556 25.00 -8.36 15.40
CA GLU A 556 26.41 -8.74 15.56
C GLU A 556 27.29 -8.17 14.44
N GLU A 557 26.72 -7.97 13.25
CA GLU A 557 27.38 -7.22 12.18
C GLU A 557 27.72 -5.80 12.66
N ASP A 558 29.00 -5.41 12.49
CA ASP A 558 29.46 -4.07 12.83
C ASP A 558 29.26 -3.66 14.30
N ALA A 559 29.26 -4.62 15.24
CA ALA A 559 29.13 -4.34 16.68
C ALA A 559 30.11 -3.25 17.19
N ASP A 560 31.31 -3.19 16.61
CA ASP A 560 32.36 -2.20 16.89
C ASP A 560 32.33 -0.96 15.96
N LYS A 561 31.51 -0.97 14.90
CA LYS A 561 31.40 0.08 13.87
C LYS A 561 29.98 0.61 13.80
N HIS A 562 29.49 1.07 14.95
CA HIS A 562 28.16 1.66 15.05
C HIS A 562 27.98 2.79 14.02
N ILE A 563 27.10 2.58 13.03
CA ILE A 563 26.66 3.63 12.11
C ILE A 563 25.58 4.44 12.83
N PRO A 564 25.86 5.68 13.26
CA PRO A 564 24.87 6.47 13.99
C PRO A 564 23.77 6.97 13.03
N ALA A 565 22.57 7.23 13.56
CA ALA A 565 21.49 7.86 12.78
C ALA A 565 21.89 9.22 12.19
N SER A 566 22.83 9.93 12.83
CA SER A 566 23.38 11.19 12.30
C SER A 566 24.08 10.99 10.96
N PHE A 567 24.88 9.94 10.80
CA PHE A 567 25.56 9.63 9.55
C PHE A 567 24.56 9.36 8.41
N ILE A 568 23.56 8.49 8.64
CA ILE A 568 22.54 8.22 7.64
C ILE A 568 21.70 9.48 7.34
N SER A 569 21.45 10.33 8.33
CA SER A 569 20.76 11.61 8.11
C SER A 569 21.56 12.56 7.21
N GLU A 570 22.88 12.62 7.39
CA GLU A 570 23.77 13.42 6.54
C GLU A 570 23.81 12.87 5.11
N VAL A 571 23.93 11.55 4.93
CA VAL A 571 23.82 10.90 3.61
C VAL A 571 22.49 11.25 2.93
N VAL A 572 21.36 11.15 3.65
CA VAL A 572 20.03 11.46 3.10
C VAL A 572 19.87 12.93 2.77
N LYS A 573 20.50 13.82 3.55
CA LYS A 573 20.54 15.26 3.25
C LYS A 573 21.25 15.49 1.92
N GLU A 574 22.44 14.91 1.72
CA GLU A 574 23.16 15.04 0.45
C GLU A 574 22.38 14.42 -0.73
N ILE A 575 21.74 13.27 -0.54
CA ILE A 575 20.84 12.65 -1.54
C ILE A 575 19.70 13.60 -1.91
N THR A 576 19.08 14.25 -0.93
CA THR A 576 17.95 15.16 -1.16
C THR A 576 18.39 16.46 -1.84
N GLU A 577 19.59 16.95 -1.51
CA GLU A 577 20.18 18.15 -2.13
C GLU A 577 20.59 17.90 -3.58
N LYS A 578 21.25 16.77 -3.86
CA LYS A 578 21.72 16.40 -5.21
C LYS A 578 20.61 15.80 -6.08
N GLY A 579 19.59 15.20 -5.47
CA GLY A 579 18.56 14.42 -6.14
C GLY A 579 17.56 15.24 -6.95
N LYS A 580 17.29 16.49 -6.55
CA LYS A 580 16.30 17.34 -7.25
C LYS A 580 16.79 17.71 -8.65
N PRO A 581 16.03 17.38 -9.71
CA PRO A 581 16.34 17.86 -11.06
C PRO A 581 16.57 19.36 -11.09
N GLN A 582 17.68 19.81 -11.65
CA GLN A 582 17.88 21.24 -11.88
C GLN A 582 16.83 21.68 -12.90
N HIS A 583 15.99 22.63 -12.54
CA HIS A 583 15.14 23.31 -13.51
C HIS A 583 16.08 24.05 -14.47
N ASN A 584 16.22 23.55 -15.70
CA ASN A 584 16.62 24.39 -16.80
C ASN A 584 15.40 25.27 -17.10
N ASP A 585 15.47 26.54 -16.70
CA ASP A 585 14.52 27.57 -17.11
C ASP A 585 14.41 27.71 -18.63
#